data_AF-A0A956S6C3-F1
#
_entry.id   AF-A0A956S6C3-F1
#
_cell.length_a   1.000
_cell.length_b   1.000
_cell.length_c   1.000
_cell.angle_alpha   90.00
_cell.angle_beta   90.00
_cell.angle_gamma   90.00
#
_symmetry.space_group_name_H-M   'P 1'
#
loop_
_entity.id
_entity.type
_entity.pdbx_description
1 polymer ?
#
loop_
_entity_poly.entity_id
_entity_poly.type
_entity_poly.pdbx_seq_one_letter_code
_entity_poly.pdbx_strand_id
1 'polypeptide(L)'
;MRKNNKILNETKDILPGLIVSISISLISMGLSKFAPSLGAGTIAIFLGMLAGNLFLGQKVFQKGYKFSETNLLSYSIVLLGGTLSVTKLMELGFNGIFFVIIQMTITIVGAMYIGKKLGFSQNFRMLMASGNAVCGSSAIAATAPVIDASDEDKGIAITVVNIT
;
A
#
# COMPACT_ATOMS: atom_id res chain seq x y z
N MET A 1 15.86 -30.16 -15.69
CA MET A 1 15.50 -29.23 -16.79
C MET A 1 14.09 -28.63 -16.70
N ARG A 2 13.07 -29.32 -16.16
CA ARG A 2 11.67 -28.81 -16.09
C ARG A 2 11.43 -27.64 -15.11
N LYS A 3 12.27 -27.48 -14.08
CA LYS A 3 12.15 -26.44 -13.04
C LYS A 3 12.60 -25.04 -13.52
N ASN A 4 13.65 -24.96 -14.35
CA ASN A 4 14.14 -23.68 -14.90
C ASN A 4 13.14 -23.04 -15.88
N ASN A 5 12.46 -23.83 -16.73
CA ASN A 5 11.48 -23.28 -17.67
C ASN A 5 10.22 -22.73 -16.96
N LYS A 6 9.89 -23.27 -15.77
CA LYS A 6 8.76 -22.78 -14.97
C LYS A 6 9.06 -21.41 -14.36
N ILE A 7 10.27 -21.23 -13.83
CA ILE A 7 10.74 -19.95 -13.27
C ILE A 7 10.85 -18.90 -14.39
N LEU A 8 11.41 -19.25 -15.56
CA LEU A 8 11.54 -18.33 -16.69
C LEU A 8 10.18 -17.84 -17.21
N ASN A 9 9.15 -18.69 -17.24
CA ASN A 9 7.80 -18.29 -17.64
C ASN A 9 7.11 -17.41 -16.60
N GLU A 10 7.29 -17.70 -15.30
CA GLU A 10 6.77 -16.85 -14.22
C GLU A 10 7.38 -15.45 -14.24
N THR A 11 8.71 -15.33 -14.42
CA THR A 11 9.36 -14.02 -14.51
C THR A 11 8.93 -13.23 -15.76
N LYS A 12 8.72 -13.94 -16.88
CA LYS A 12 8.25 -13.34 -18.13
C LYS A 12 6.83 -12.78 -18.01
N ASP A 13 5.99 -13.40 -17.18
CA ASP A 13 4.62 -12.96 -16.90
C ASP A 13 4.54 -11.78 -15.91
N ILE A 14 5.54 -11.61 -15.02
CA ILE A 14 5.61 -10.50 -14.05
C ILE A 14 6.13 -9.22 -14.71
N LEU A 15 7.07 -9.36 -15.65
CA LEU A 15 7.73 -8.26 -16.36
C LEU A 15 6.79 -7.17 -16.91
N PRO A 16 5.72 -7.49 -17.67
CA PRO A 16 4.91 -6.47 -18.32
C PRO A 16 4.20 -5.55 -17.31
N GLY A 17 3.61 -6.11 -16.24
CA GLY A 17 2.96 -5.30 -15.21
C GLY A 17 3.96 -4.48 -14.38
N LEU A 18 5.15 -5.04 -14.11
CA LEU A 18 6.20 -4.33 -13.39
C LEU A 18 6.71 -3.11 -14.18
N ILE A 19 6.93 -3.26 -15.49
CA ILE A 19 7.36 -2.16 -16.37
C ILE A 19 6.33 -1.04 -16.34
N VAL A 20 5.04 -1.37 -16.43
CA VAL A 20 3.95 -0.38 -16.35
C VAL A 20 3.97 0.37 -15.01
N SER A 21 4.10 -0.35 -13.88
CA SER A 21 4.17 0.29 -12.56
C SER A 21 5.37 1.24 -12.44
N ILE A 22 6.54 0.85 -12.97
CA ILE A 22 7.75 1.70 -12.99
C ILE A 22 7.54 2.93 -13.87
N SER A 23 6.96 2.77 -15.07
CA SER A 23 6.68 3.88 -15.97
C SER A 23 5.75 4.90 -15.34
N ILE A 24 4.64 4.46 -14.72
CA ILE A 24 3.70 5.34 -14.01
C ILE A 24 4.42 6.04 -12.85
N SER A 25 5.21 5.31 -12.06
CA SER A 25 5.95 5.88 -10.93
C SER A 25 6.92 6.99 -11.38
N LEU A 26 7.68 6.78 -12.45
CA LEU A 26 8.62 7.78 -12.99
C LEU A 26 7.90 9.02 -13.51
N ILE A 27 6.79 8.84 -14.23
CA ILE A 27 5.96 9.94 -14.73
C ILE A 27 5.41 10.75 -13.55
N SER A 28 4.83 10.09 -12.56
CA SER A 28 4.27 10.74 -11.36
C SER A 28 5.34 11.46 -10.54
N MET A 29 6.54 10.90 -10.44
CA MET A 29 7.66 11.53 -9.75
C MET A 29 8.16 12.79 -10.48
N GLY A 30 8.15 12.78 -11.82
CA GLY A 30 8.42 13.95 -12.64
C GLY A 30 7.34 15.03 -12.47
N LEU A 31 6.06 14.64 -12.55
CA LEU A 31 4.92 15.55 -12.43
C LEU A 31 4.81 16.16 -11.02
N SER A 32 5.17 15.39 -9.98
CA SER A 32 5.17 15.87 -8.60
C SER A 32 6.10 17.06 -8.37
N LYS A 33 7.10 17.29 -9.24
CA LYS A 33 7.95 18.48 -9.15
C LYS A 33 7.22 19.76 -9.57
N PHE A 34 6.25 19.65 -10.48
CA PHE A 34 5.44 20.77 -10.94
C PHE A 34 4.24 21.04 -10.04
N ALA A 35 3.69 20.00 -9.40
CA ALA A 35 2.58 20.11 -8.44
C ALA A 35 2.97 19.50 -7.07
N PRO A 36 3.90 20.13 -6.32
CA PRO A 36 4.42 19.58 -5.08
C PRO A 36 3.37 19.43 -3.97
N SER A 37 2.23 20.14 -4.04
CA SER A 37 1.19 20.05 -3.01
C SER A 37 0.46 18.70 -2.97
N LEU A 38 0.48 17.93 -4.07
CA LEU A 38 -0.24 16.66 -4.18
C LEU A 38 0.63 15.45 -3.82
N GLY A 39 1.94 15.56 -3.95
CA GLY A 39 2.88 14.45 -3.73
C GLY A 39 2.85 13.37 -4.83
N ALA A 40 3.96 12.66 -5.00
CA ALA A 40 4.10 11.66 -6.07
C ALA A 40 3.15 10.46 -5.91
N GLY A 41 2.81 10.08 -4.68
CA GLY A 41 1.90 8.96 -4.38
C GLY A 41 0.49 9.21 -4.90
N THR A 42 -0.12 10.33 -4.52
CA THR A 42 -1.46 10.74 -4.94
C THR A 42 -1.53 10.83 -6.47
N ILE A 43 -0.53 11.46 -7.11
CA ILE A 43 -0.46 11.58 -8.56
C ILE A 43 -0.37 10.19 -9.21
N ALA A 44 0.43 9.27 -8.66
CA ALA A 44 0.52 7.88 -9.16
C ALA A 44 -0.81 7.12 -9.04
N ILE A 45 -1.57 7.31 -7.96
CA ILE A 45 -2.90 6.70 -7.80
C ILE A 45 -3.84 7.21 -8.89
N PHE A 46 -3.95 8.52 -9.09
CA PHE A 46 -4.82 9.08 -10.13
C PHE A 46 -4.40 8.64 -11.54
N LEU A 47 -3.11 8.71 -11.86
CA LEU A 47 -2.60 8.32 -13.17
C LEU A 47 -2.84 6.81 -13.42
N GLY A 48 -2.59 5.98 -12.40
CA GLY A 48 -2.83 4.55 -12.45
C GLY A 48 -4.30 4.20 -12.59
N MET A 49 -5.20 4.93 -11.92
CA MET A 49 -6.65 4.75 -12.05
C MET A 49 -7.14 5.08 -13.46
N LEU A 50 -6.72 6.23 -14.01
CA LEU A 50 -7.07 6.65 -15.37
C LEU A 50 -6.54 5.67 -16.43
N ALA A 51 -5.26 5.33 -16.35
CA ALA A 51 -4.62 4.47 -17.32
C ALA A 51 -5.07 3.01 -17.18
N GLY A 52 -5.35 2.56 -15.95
CA GLY A 52 -5.94 1.26 -15.62
C GLY A 52 -7.32 1.07 -16.24
N ASN A 53 -8.18 2.08 -16.16
CA ASN A 53 -9.54 2.03 -16.71
C ASN A 53 -9.56 2.06 -18.25
N LEU A 54 -8.58 2.70 -18.90
CA LEU A 54 -8.54 2.81 -20.36
C LEU A 54 -7.90 1.61 -21.05
N PHE A 55 -6.65 1.26 -20.69
CA PHE A 55 -5.84 0.31 -21.48
C PHE A 55 -5.05 -0.71 -20.65
N LEU A 56 -4.80 -0.43 -19.36
CA LEU A 56 -3.87 -1.18 -18.52
C LEU A 56 -4.53 -2.17 -17.54
N GLY A 57 -5.84 -2.37 -17.64
CA GLY A 57 -6.61 -3.35 -16.85
C GLY A 57 -6.53 -4.81 -17.33
N GLN A 58 -5.70 -5.11 -18.32
CA GLN A 58 -5.64 -6.45 -18.94
C GLN A 58 -5.02 -7.51 -18.01
N LYS A 59 -5.45 -8.77 -18.15
CA LYS A 59 -4.96 -9.91 -17.35
C LYS A 59 -3.45 -10.11 -17.41
N VAL A 60 -2.81 -9.71 -18.52
CA VAL A 60 -1.36 -9.81 -18.74
C VAL A 60 -0.57 -8.99 -17.70
N PHE A 61 -1.11 -7.89 -17.20
CA PHE A 61 -0.40 -7.01 -16.25
C PHE A 61 -0.61 -7.40 -14.78
N GLN A 62 -1.68 -8.15 -14.48
CA GLN A 62 -2.12 -8.41 -13.11
C GLN A 62 -1.08 -9.14 -12.25
N LYS A 63 -0.36 -10.11 -12.84
CA LYS A 63 0.73 -10.81 -12.14
C LYS A 63 1.85 -9.85 -11.74
N GLY A 64 2.21 -8.91 -12.61
CA GLY A 64 3.20 -7.88 -12.31
C GLY A 64 2.74 -6.90 -11.23
N TYR A 65 1.48 -6.44 -11.29
CA TYR A 65 0.92 -5.58 -10.25
C TYR A 65 0.92 -6.26 -8.88
N LYS A 66 0.49 -7.53 -8.82
CA LYS A 66 0.47 -8.29 -7.55
C LYS A 66 1.86 -8.48 -6.95
N PHE A 67 2.85 -8.73 -7.81
CA PHE A 67 4.25 -8.81 -7.39
C PHE A 67 4.77 -7.49 -6.80
N SER A 68 4.50 -6.36 -7.47
CA SER A 68 4.83 -5.02 -6.97
C SER A 68 4.17 -4.73 -5.62
N GLU A 69 2.89 -5.06 -5.51
CA GLU A 69 2.06 -4.80 -4.34
C GLU A 69 2.45 -5.63 -3.11
N THR A 70 2.84 -6.90 -3.30
CA THR A 70 3.05 -7.83 -2.18
C THR A 70 4.54 -8.00 -1.89
N ASN A 71 5.29 -8.51 -2.87
CA ASN A 71 6.69 -8.89 -2.68
C ASN A 71 7.58 -7.65 -2.58
N LEU A 72 7.47 -6.74 -3.55
CA LEU A 72 8.29 -5.54 -3.60
C LEU A 72 8.05 -4.66 -2.37
N LEU A 73 6.78 -4.45 -2.01
CA LEU A 73 6.40 -3.68 -0.82
C LEU A 73 6.93 -4.30 0.48
N SER A 74 6.86 -5.63 0.62
CA SER A 74 7.42 -6.31 1.81
C SER A 74 8.92 -6.07 1.93
N TYR A 75 9.67 -6.17 0.83
CA TYR A 75 11.10 -5.86 0.84
C TYR A 75 11.37 -4.40 1.20
N SER A 76 10.57 -3.46 0.69
CA SER A 76 10.66 -2.04 1.05
C SER A 76 10.43 -1.80 2.54
N ILE A 77 9.45 -2.46 3.15
CA ILE A 77 9.15 -2.33 4.59
C ILE A 77 10.32 -2.87 5.43
N VAL A 78 10.89 -4.02 5.05
CA VAL A 78 12.05 -4.61 5.75
C VAL A 78 13.27 -3.69 5.65
N LEU A 79 13.55 -3.14 4.47
CA LEU A 79 14.64 -2.17 4.28
C LEU A 79 14.40 -0.89 5.09
N LEU A 80 13.18 -0.35 5.08
CA LEU A 80 12.81 0.82 5.86
C LEU A 80 13.02 0.58 7.36
N GLY A 81 12.64 -0.59 7.86
CA GLY A 81 12.94 -1.00 9.23
C GLY A 81 14.45 -1.04 9.51
N GLY A 82 15.26 -1.50 8.56
CA GLY A 82 16.71 -1.47 8.67
C GLY A 82 17.33 -0.06 8.69
N THR A 83 16.67 0.94 8.10
CA THR A 83 17.11 2.34 8.16
C THR A 83 16.76 3.05 9.46
N LEU A 84 15.80 2.52 10.24
CA LEU A 84 15.49 3.07 11.55
C LEU A 84 16.63 2.77 12.53
N SER A 85 17.34 3.82 12.95
CA SER A 85 18.39 3.67 13.96
C SER A 85 17.78 3.30 15.32
N VAL A 86 18.38 2.33 16.01
CA VAL A 86 18.06 1.99 17.40
C VAL A 86 18.15 3.23 18.30
N THR A 87 19.03 4.18 17.97
CA THR A 87 19.15 5.46 18.68
C THR A 87 17.86 6.29 18.60
N LYS A 88 17.14 6.27 17.48
CA LYS A 88 15.85 6.98 17.34
C LYS A 88 14.75 6.37 18.19
N LEU A 89 14.74 5.05 18.31
CA LEU A 89 13.83 4.34 19.21
C LEU A 89 14.16 4.61 20.68
N MET A 90 15.45 4.73 21.03
CA MET A 90 15.88 5.10 22.38
C MET A 90 15.56 6.56 22.72
N GLU A 91 15.72 7.51 21.77
CA GLU A 91 15.32 8.92 21.93
C GLU A 91 13.82 9.06 22.21
N LEU A 92 12.99 8.25 21.55
CA LEU A 92 11.54 8.22 21.78
C LEU A 92 11.19 7.76 23.21
N GLY A 93 12.03 6.89 23.77
CA GLY A 93 11.94 6.39 25.14
C GLY A 93 10.64 5.65 25.44
N PHE A 94 10.46 5.26 26.69
CA PHE A 94 9.26 4.55 27.14
C PHE A 94 7.99 5.38 26.95
N ASN A 95 8.06 6.69 27.22
CA ASN A 95 6.92 7.60 27.10
C ASN A 95 6.41 7.73 25.66
N GLY A 96 7.30 7.83 24.68
CA GLY A 96 6.86 7.95 23.29
C GLY A 96 6.28 6.64 22.75
N ILE A 97 6.83 5.49 23.15
CA ILE A 97 6.27 4.18 22.79
C ILE A 97 4.87 4.00 23.40
N PHE A 98 4.71 4.37 24.67
CA PHE A 98 3.42 4.32 25.35
C PHE A 98 2.39 5.25 24.68
N PHE A 99 2.80 6.47 24.30
CA PHE A 99 1.96 7.41 23.58
C PHE A 99 1.49 6.84 22.23
N VAL A 100 2.40 6.25 21.45
CA VAL A 100 2.07 5.61 20.17
C VAL A 100 1.06 4.48 20.37
N ILE A 101 1.28 3.59 21.34
CA ILE A 101 0.34 2.48 21.61
C ILE A 101 -1.07 3.02 21.94
N ILE A 102 -1.16 4.04 22.80
CA ILE A 102 -2.45 4.65 23.15
C ILE A 102 -3.10 5.28 21.92
N GLN A 103 -2.38 6.11 21.17
CA GLN A 103 -2.91 6.76 19.99
C GLN A 103 -3.40 5.74 18.95
N MET A 104 -2.60 4.72 18.66
CA MET A 104 -2.98 3.64 17.75
C MET A 104 -4.23 2.92 18.23
N THR A 105 -4.31 2.60 19.52
CA THR A 105 -5.48 1.93 20.12
C THR A 105 -6.74 2.78 19.97
N ILE A 106 -6.65 4.07 20.30
CA ILE A 106 -7.77 5.02 20.16
C ILE A 106 -8.21 5.13 18.70
N THR A 107 -7.27 5.29 17.76
CA THR A 107 -7.58 5.38 16.33
C THR A 107 -8.20 4.10 15.80
N ILE A 108 -7.67 2.92 16.16
CA ILE A 108 -8.22 1.62 15.71
C ILE A 108 -9.63 1.42 16.27
N VAL A 109 -9.83 1.58 17.58
CA VAL A 109 -11.15 1.41 18.21
C VAL A 109 -12.15 2.44 17.67
N GLY A 110 -11.72 3.69 17.53
CA GLY A 110 -12.53 4.77 16.95
C GLY A 110 -12.96 4.48 15.52
N ALA A 111 -12.01 4.14 14.63
CA ALA A 111 -12.29 3.79 13.25
C ALA A 111 -13.21 2.56 13.15
N MET A 112 -12.98 1.53 13.97
CA MET A 112 -13.82 0.34 14.02
C MET A 112 -15.25 0.67 14.48
N TYR A 113 -15.43 1.52 15.49
CA TYR A 113 -16.74 1.89 16.01
C TYR A 113 -17.51 2.79 15.04
N ILE A 114 -16.86 3.85 14.54
CA ILE A 114 -17.45 4.78 13.57
C ILE A 114 -17.83 4.03 12.31
N GLY A 115 -16.91 3.21 11.77
CA GLY A 115 -17.18 2.43 10.57
C GLY A 115 -18.32 1.42 10.75
N LYS A 116 -18.51 0.87 11.96
CA LYS A 116 -19.67 0.00 12.27
C LYS A 116 -20.96 0.79 12.21
N LYS A 117 -20.98 1.99 12.77
CA LYS A 117 -22.15 2.87 12.81
C LYS A 117 -22.55 3.35 11.41
N LEU A 118 -21.57 3.51 10.52
CA LEU A 118 -21.78 3.87 9.12
C LEU A 118 -22.17 2.67 8.23
N GLY A 119 -22.20 1.45 8.77
CA GLY A 119 -22.64 0.26 8.03
C GLY A 119 -21.57 -0.36 7.12
N PHE A 120 -20.29 -0.03 7.29
CA PHE A 120 -19.22 -0.63 6.49
C PHE A 120 -18.94 -2.09 6.86
N SER A 121 -18.44 -2.85 5.89
CA SER A 121 -18.01 -4.25 6.07
C SER A 121 -16.90 -4.36 7.13
N GLN A 122 -16.80 -5.51 7.79
CA GLN A 122 -15.74 -5.74 8.79
C GLN A 122 -14.34 -5.61 8.16
N ASN A 123 -14.15 -6.10 6.94
CA ASN A 123 -12.87 -6.03 6.22
C ASN A 123 -12.49 -4.57 5.94
N PHE A 124 -13.38 -3.78 5.34
CA PHE A 124 -13.12 -2.37 5.06
C PHE A 124 -12.82 -1.57 6.34
N ARG A 125 -13.54 -1.85 7.43
CA ARG A 125 -13.28 -1.23 8.74
C ARG A 125 -11.89 -1.54 9.27
N MET A 126 -11.43 -2.79 9.15
CA MET A 126 -10.07 -3.19 9.54
C MET A 126 -9.00 -2.55 8.66
N LEU A 127 -9.22 -2.47 7.36
CA LEU A 127 -8.30 -1.79 6.44
C LEU A 127 -8.16 -0.31 6.83
N MET A 128 -9.28 0.39 6.99
CA MET A 128 -9.29 1.81 7.37
C MET A 128 -8.70 2.04 8.77
N ALA A 129 -8.97 1.15 9.74
CA ALA A 129 -8.38 1.23 11.07
C ALA A 129 -6.85 1.07 11.01
N SER A 130 -6.35 0.08 10.26
CA SER A 130 -4.91 -0.15 10.11
C SER A 130 -4.21 0.97 9.34
N GLY A 131 -4.82 1.46 8.27
CA GLY A 131 -4.29 2.54 7.45
C GLY A 131 -4.11 3.84 8.23
N ASN A 132 -5.16 4.26 8.94
CA ASN A 132 -5.13 5.53 9.67
C ASN A 132 -4.31 5.48 10.97
N ALA A 133 -4.12 4.30 11.56
CA ALA A 133 -3.40 4.18 12.83
C ALA A 133 -1.89 3.99 12.68
N VAL A 134 -1.39 3.45 11.56
CA VAL A 134 0.00 2.95 11.45
C VAL A 134 0.82 3.75 10.43
N CYS A 135 0.75 3.37 9.14
CA CYS A 135 1.58 3.92 8.07
C CYS A 135 0.80 4.04 6.74
N GLY A 136 -0.52 4.22 6.81
CA GLY A 136 -1.34 4.43 5.63
C GLY A 136 -1.45 3.21 4.72
N SER A 137 -1.13 3.39 3.44
CA SER A 137 -1.26 2.36 2.40
C SER A 137 -0.41 1.12 2.66
N SER A 138 0.78 1.27 3.26
CA SER A 138 1.64 0.13 3.63
C SER A 138 0.98 -0.78 4.66
N ALA A 139 0.24 -0.19 5.61
CA ALA A 139 -0.50 -0.95 6.63
C ALA A 139 -1.69 -1.69 6.01
N ILE A 140 -2.44 -1.02 5.12
CA ILE A 140 -3.55 -1.62 4.36
C ILE A 140 -3.05 -2.79 3.51
N ALA A 141 -1.90 -2.62 2.84
CA ALA A 141 -1.33 -3.65 2.00
C ALA A 141 -0.87 -4.89 2.78
N ALA A 142 -0.36 -4.69 4.00
CA ALA A 142 0.04 -5.78 4.89
C ALA A 142 -1.16 -6.48 5.55
N THR A 143 -2.23 -5.75 5.88
CA THR A 143 -3.42 -6.33 6.56
C THR A 143 -4.39 -6.99 5.59
N ALA A 144 -4.53 -6.50 4.36
CA ALA A 144 -5.43 -7.04 3.35
C ALA A 144 -5.34 -8.57 3.15
N PRO A 145 -4.15 -9.19 2.96
CA PRO A 145 -4.06 -10.64 2.80
C PRO A 145 -4.33 -11.43 4.09
N VAL A 146 -4.18 -10.80 5.27
CA VAL A 146 -4.42 -11.45 6.57
C VAL A 146 -5.92 -11.61 6.85
N ILE A 147 -6.73 -10.66 6.38
CA ILE A 147 -8.19 -10.64 6.57
C ILE A 147 -8.97 -11.05 5.32
N ASP A 148 -8.27 -11.53 4.29
CA ASP A 148 -8.82 -11.87 2.97
C ASP A 148 -9.73 -10.77 2.39
N ALA A 149 -9.23 -9.52 2.43
CA ALA A 149 -9.95 -8.38 1.87
C ALA A 149 -9.98 -8.45 0.34
N SER A 150 -11.09 -8.03 -0.25
CA SER A 150 -11.22 -7.92 -1.71
C SER A 150 -10.24 -6.86 -2.26
N ASP A 151 -9.77 -7.05 -3.49
CA ASP A 151 -8.91 -6.06 -4.16
C ASP A 151 -9.62 -4.70 -4.31
N GLU A 152 -10.97 -4.70 -4.37
CA GLU A 152 -11.80 -3.48 -4.39
C GLU A 152 -11.79 -2.73 -3.05
N ASP A 153 -12.05 -3.41 -1.93
CA ASP A 153 -11.99 -2.80 -0.59
C ASP A 153 -10.59 -2.24 -0.32
N LYS A 154 -9.56 -2.98 -0.74
CA LYS A 154 -8.16 -2.56 -0.64
C LYS A 154 -7.87 -1.31 -1.45
N GLY A 155 -8.28 -1.27 -2.71
CA GLY A 155 -8.10 -0.13 -3.61
C GLY A 155 -8.80 1.12 -3.10
N ILE A 156 -10.05 0.98 -2.64
CA ILE A 156 -10.82 2.09 -2.06
C ILE A 156 -10.14 2.61 -0.78
N ALA A 157 -9.75 1.72 0.13
CA ALA A 157 -9.12 2.12 1.39
C ALA A 157 -7.79 2.87 1.15
N ILE A 158 -6.93 2.36 0.26
CA ILE A 158 -5.66 3.03 -0.09
C ILE A 158 -5.93 4.42 -0.65
N THR A 159 -6.92 4.54 -1.53
CA THR A 159 -7.27 5.81 -2.17
C THR A 159 -7.76 6.84 -1.15
N VAL A 160 -8.69 6.45 -0.27
CA VAL A 160 -9.25 7.35 0.76
C VAL A 160 -8.17 7.83 1.73
N VAL A 161 -7.31 6.91 2.20
CA VAL A 161 -6.25 7.24 3.16
C VAL A 161 -5.14 8.11 2.56
N ASN A 162 -4.90 8.03 1.25
CA ASN A 162 -3.86 8.85 0.61
C ASN A 162 -4.33 10.27 0.28
N ILE A 163 -5.64 10.46 0.07
CA ILE A 163 -6.24 11.76 -0.26
C ILE A 163 -6.55 12.60 0.98
N THR A 164 -6.66 11.97 2.15
CA THR A 164 -6.91 12.63 3.44
C THR A 164 -5.63 13.18 4.04
#